data_AF-A0A354EMI8-F1
#
_entry.id   AF-A0A354EMI8-F1
#
_cell.length_a   1.000
_cell.length_b   1.000
_cell.length_c   1.000
_cell.angle_alpha   90.00
_cell.angle_beta   90.00
_cell.angle_gamma   90.00
#
_symmetry.space_group_name_H-M   'P 1'
#
loop_
_entity.id
_entity.type
_entity.pdbx_description
1 polymer ?
#
loop_
_entity_poly.entity_id
_entity_poly.type
_entity_poly.pdbx_seq_one_letter_code
_entity_poly.pdbx_strand_id
1 'polypeptide(L)'
;SAFSDDQPTLRRTVDRWLADGAPGSAFNQCVMYCAAAVAELAQGSFDSAQQSMHRARFAIDKTDFSYGRVWVLALTAFTSLLKGKVNEGGLKAREAIRTVEALMGPHAPIARVARLVAASVEWYACDDEGAISDLEKAEQSDDEHGLPLIVVCAASVARALGLNWKERRLENHLRSPAINLIREAYRLEAVTQKDVDLAVLEDAVAVFDARMDAAKSADPHFLAHGWQLRDLNIGIQARLQIR
;
A
#
# COMPACT_ATOMS: atom_id res chain seq x y z
N SER A 1 3.53 13.52 -6.74
CA SER A 1 2.14 13.76 -6.25
C SER A 1 2.15 13.68 -4.72
N ALA A 2 1.09 14.03 -3.98
CA ALA A 2 1.05 13.83 -2.52
C ALA A 2 1.10 12.34 -2.08
N PHE A 3 1.12 11.43 -3.06
CA PHE A 3 1.27 9.98 -2.97
C PHE A 3 2.60 9.54 -3.61
N SER A 4 3.66 10.34 -3.36
CA SER A 4 4.92 10.35 -4.11
C SER A 4 5.85 9.18 -3.77
N ASP A 5 6.50 8.65 -4.81
CA ASP A 5 7.65 7.73 -4.75
C ASP A 5 8.87 8.34 -4.03
N ASP A 6 8.90 9.67 -3.89
CA ASP A 6 9.86 10.46 -3.10
C ASP A 6 9.28 10.74 -1.71
N GLN A 7 9.39 9.73 -0.84
CA GLN A 7 9.03 9.79 0.58
C GLN A 7 9.85 10.84 1.36
N PRO A 8 11.16 11.03 1.12
CA PRO A 8 11.93 12.07 1.80
C PRO A 8 11.40 13.49 1.59
N THR A 9 11.00 13.85 0.37
CA THR A 9 10.41 15.17 0.09
C THR A 9 9.01 15.31 0.68
N LEU A 10 8.20 14.25 0.62
CA LEU A 10 6.87 14.24 1.26
C LEU A 10 6.99 14.55 2.76
N ARG A 11 7.90 13.85 3.45
CA ARG A 11 8.16 14.04 4.88
C ARG A 11 8.61 15.47 5.19
N ARG A 12 9.63 15.98 4.50
CA ARG A 12 10.11 17.37 4.71
C ARG A 12 9.01 18.42 4.52
N THR A 13 8.09 18.16 3.59
CA THR A 13 6.96 19.06 3.33
C THR A 13 5.94 19.01 4.45
N VAL A 14 5.59 17.81 4.93
CA VAL A 14 4.67 17.60 6.06
C VAL A 14 5.25 18.19 7.35
N ASP A 15 6.52 17.91 7.66
CA ASP A 15 7.18 18.37 8.89
C ASP A 15 7.20 19.90 8.96
N ARG A 16 7.53 20.56 7.84
CA ARG A 16 7.48 22.02 7.74
C ARG A 16 6.07 22.57 7.95
N TRP A 17 5.09 21.99 7.27
CA TRP A 17 3.70 22.42 7.38
C TRP A 17 3.14 22.24 8.80
N LEU A 18 3.52 21.17 9.50
CA LEU A 18 3.17 20.96 10.91
C LEU A 18 3.86 22.00 11.81
N ALA A 19 5.14 22.31 11.56
CA ALA A 19 5.87 23.34 12.31
C ALA A 19 5.27 24.74 12.13
N ASP A 20 4.70 25.02 10.95
CA ASP A 20 3.98 26.26 10.64
C ASP A 20 2.56 26.32 11.25
N GLY A 21 2.16 25.31 12.06
CA GLY A 21 0.87 25.28 12.74
C GLY A 21 -0.28 24.70 11.92
N ALA A 22 0.02 23.85 10.93
CA ALA A 22 -0.97 23.22 10.04
C ALA A 22 -1.89 24.21 9.30
N PRO A 23 -1.34 25.23 8.60
CA PRO A 23 -2.12 26.29 7.96
C PRO A 23 -2.91 25.78 6.74
N GLY A 24 -3.96 26.52 6.37
CA GLY A 24 -4.71 26.30 5.12
C GLY A 24 -6.20 26.03 5.31
N SER A 25 -6.91 25.85 4.20
CA SER A 25 -8.32 25.47 4.20
C SER A 25 -8.52 24.04 4.73
N ALA A 26 -9.76 23.69 5.07
CA ALA A 26 -10.10 22.33 5.50
C ALA A 26 -9.72 21.27 4.45
N PHE A 27 -9.84 21.59 3.16
CA PHE A 27 -9.36 20.72 2.08
C PHE A 27 -7.83 20.55 2.14
N ASN A 28 -7.06 21.64 2.24
CA ASN A 28 -5.60 21.57 2.32
C ASN A 28 -5.14 20.79 3.55
N GLN A 29 -5.79 21.00 4.70
CA GLN A 29 -5.52 20.26 5.93
C GLN A 29 -5.77 18.76 5.74
N CYS A 30 -6.89 18.37 5.12
CA CYS A 30 -7.15 16.96 4.82
C CYS A 30 -6.03 16.35 3.97
N VAL A 31 -5.64 17.02 2.87
CA VAL A 31 -4.59 16.52 1.97
C VAL A 31 -3.27 16.35 2.73
N MET A 32 -2.89 17.36 3.53
CA MET A 32 -1.63 17.33 4.28
C MET A 32 -1.62 16.28 5.39
N TYR A 33 -2.76 16.07 6.07
CA TYR A 33 -2.87 14.97 7.05
C TYR A 33 -2.89 13.59 6.40
N CYS A 34 -3.49 13.43 5.22
CA CYS A 34 -3.34 12.20 4.44
C CYS A 34 -1.87 11.96 4.03
N ALA A 35 -1.16 13.00 3.59
CA ALA A 35 0.27 12.94 3.28
C ALA A 35 1.12 12.56 4.51
N ALA A 36 0.80 13.13 5.68
CA ALA A 36 1.44 12.77 6.95
C ALA A 36 1.22 11.29 7.27
N ALA A 37 -0.01 10.80 7.19
CA ALA A 37 -0.34 9.41 7.43
C ALA A 37 0.44 8.48 6.49
N VAL A 38 0.57 8.81 5.20
CA VAL A 38 1.37 8.03 4.25
C VAL A 38 2.85 7.98 4.65
N ALA A 39 3.44 9.11 5.03
CA ALA A 39 4.82 9.17 5.47
C ALA A 39 5.06 8.42 6.80
N GLU A 40 4.08 8.41 7.70
CA GLU A 40 4.10 7.67 8.96
C GLU A 40 3.95 6.15 8.75
N LEU A 41 3.05 5.73 7.85
CA LEU A 41 2.89 4.33 7.43
C LEU A 41 4.20 3.78 6.83
N ALA A 42 4.88 4.57 6.00
CA ALA A 42 6.17 4.19 5.42
C ALA A 42 7.27 3.94 6.47
N GLN A 43 7.12 4.50 7.67
CA GLN A 43 8.04 4.33 8.80
C GLN A 43 7.54 3.28 9.82
N GLY A 44 6.44 2.59 9.54
CA GLY A 44 5.80 1.67 10.49
C GLY A 44 5.16 2.37 11.70
N SER A 45 5.01 3.70 11.67
CA SER A 45 4.44 4.50 12.76
C SER A 45 2.91 4.48 12.71
N PHE A 46 2.31 3.31 12.90
CA PHE A 46 0.88 3.09 12.66
C PHE A 46 -0.05 3.90 13.59
N ASP A 47 0.36 4.15 14.83
CA ASP A 47 -0.42 4.97 15.76
C ASP A 47 -0.45 6.44 15.33
N SER A 48 0.68 6.99 14.92
CA SER A 48 0.76 8.35 14.37
C SER A 48 -0.06 8.45 13.08
N ALA A 49 0.08 7.46 12.18
CA ALA A 49 -0.72 7.38 10.96
C ALA A 49 -2.23 7.41 11.25
N GLN A 50 -2.69 6.66 12.26
CA GLN A 50 -4.08 6.67 12.68
C GLN A 50 -4.53 8.05 13.20
N GLN A 51 -3.69 8.74 13.97
CA GLN A 51 -3.98 10.08 14.46
C GLN A 51 -4.08 11.09 13.31
N SER A 52 -3.15 11.02 12.36
CA SER A 52 -3.18 11.82 11.13
C SER A 52 -4.45 11.55 10.33
N MET A 53 -4.85 10.27 10.17
CA MET A 53 -6.10 9.93 9.50
C MET A 53 -7.34 10.45 10.22
N HIS A 54 -7.35 10.45 11.57
CA HIS A 54 -8.43 11.03 12.35
C HIS A 54 -8.55 12.55 12.11
N ARG A 55 -7.43 13.27 12.07
CA ARG A 55 -7.39 14.70 11.75
C ARG A 55 -7.82 14.99 10.31
N ALA A 56 -7.38 14.17 9.35
CA ALA A 56 -7.82 14.26 7.96
C ALA A 56 -9.34 14.09 7.84
N ARG A 57 -9.92 13.15 8.60
CA ARG A 57 -11.38 12.95 8.64
C ARG A 57 -12.11 14.18 9.16
N PHE A 58 -11.66 14.75 10.28
CA PHE A 58 -12.28 15.95 10.83
C PHE A 58 -12.20 17.15 9.87
N ALA A 59 -11.12 17.24 9.10
CA ALA A 59 -10.95 18.28 8.09
C ALA A 59 -11.88 18.07 6.88
N ILE A 60 -11.94 16.86 6.32
CA ILE A 60 -12.74 16.59 5.12
C ILE A 60 -14.26 16.67 5.37
N ASP A 61 -14.71 16.38 6.60
CA ASP A 61 -16.12 16.49 6.99
C ASP A 61 -16.65 17.93 6.92
N LYS A 62 -15.76 18.93 6.88
CA LYS A 62 -16.09 20.36 6.70
C LYS A 62 -16.14 20.79 5.22
N THR A 63 -16.02 19.86 4.29
CA THR A 63 -15.98 20.12 2.85
C THR A 63 -16.98 19.24 2.13
N ASP A 64 -17.41 19.61 0.93
CA ASP A 64 -18.26 18.77 0.07
C ASP A 64 -17.44 17.83 -0.85
N PHE A 65 -16.16 17.64 -0.56
CA PHE A 65 -15.26 16.91 -1.44
C PHE A 65 -15.33 15.39 -1.25
N SER A 66 -16.31 14.75 -1.92
CA SER A 66 -16.58 13.31 -1.86
C SER A 66 -15.36 12.43 -2.19
N TYR A 67 -14.56 12.82 -3.18
CA TYR A 67 -13.35 12.08 -3.57
C TYR A 67 -12.34 11.98 -2.41
N GLY A 68 -12.13 13.08 -1.68
CA GLY A 68 -11.27 13.10 -0.49
C GLY A 68 -11.83 12.28 0.67
N ARG A 69 -13.16 12.27 0.85
CA ARG A 69 -13.81 11.43 1.89
C ARG A 69 -13.53 9.95 1.66
N VAL A 70 -13.59 9.49 0.40
CA VAL A 70 -13.29 8.10 0.05
C VAL A 70 -11.81 7.78 0.28
N TRP A 71 -10.89 8.67 -0.09
CA TRP A 71 -9.47 8.50 0.24
C TRP A 71 -9.23 8.34 1.74
N VAL A 72 -9.85 9.20 2.55
CA VAL A 72 -9.72 9.12 4.01
C VAL A 72 -10.26 7.78 4.54
N LEU A 73 -11.40 7.31 4.05
CA LEU A 73 -11.97 6.02 4.44
C LEU A 73 -11.06 4.84 4.03
N ALA A 74 -10.58 4.84 2.79
CA ALA A 74 -9.68 3.80 2.29
C ALA A 74 -8.35 3.75 3.06
N LEU A 75 -7.73 4.91 3.33
CA LEU A 75 -6.49 4.97 4.12
C LEU A 75 -6.70 4.58 5.58
N THR A 76 -7.83 4.96 6.17
CA THR A 76 -8.19 4.53 7.53
C THR A 76 -8.39 3.02 7.60
N ALA A 77 -9.06 2.44 6.60
CA ALA A 77 -9.25 1.00 6.50
C ALA A 77 -7.91 0.27 6.38
N PHE A 78 -7.05 0.75 5.49
CA PHE A 78 -5.73 0.18 5.26
C PHE A 78 -4.81 0.32 6.49
N THR A 79 -4.83 1.46 7.17
CA THR A 79 -4.10 1.65 8.45
C THR A 79 -4.60 0.67 9.52
N SER A 80 -5.91 0.46 9.60
CA SER A 80 -6.50 -0.49 10.55
C SER A 80 -6.06 -1.93 10.24
N LEU A 81 -6.02 -2.30 8.96
CA LEU A 81 -5.50 -3.60 8.50
C LEU A 81 -4.05 -3.82 8.95
N LEU A 82 -3.17 -2.84 8.69
CA LEU A 82 -1.75 -2.91 9.08
C LEU A 82 -1.55 -3.03 10.61
N LYS A 83 -2.52 -2.55 11.40
CA LYS A 83 -2.55 -2.70 12.86
C LYS A 83 -3.16 -4.02 13.33
N GLY A 84 -3.51 -4.94 12.43
CA GLY A 84 -4.20 -6.19 12.76
C GLY A 84 -5.68 -6.01 13.14
N LYS A 85 -6.24 -4.81 12.96
CA LYS A 85 -7.64 -4.50 13.29
C LYS A 85 -8.56 -4.74 12.10
N VAL A 86 -8.62 -5.99 11.66
CA VAL A 86 -9.32 -6.41 10.43
C VAL A 86 -10.80 -5.99 10.43
N ASN A 87 -11.52 -6.20 11.54
CA ASN A 87 -12.93 -5.84 11.65
C ASN A 87 -13.18 -4.32 11.52
N GLU A 88 -12.36 -3.50 12.17
CA GLU A 88 -12.44 -2.02 12.06
C GLU A 88 -12.12 -1.58 10.62
N GLY A 89 -11.09 -2.19 10.02
CA GLY A 89 -10.72 -1.96 8.62
C GLY A 89 -11.86 -2.29 7.66
N GLY A 90 -12.57 -3.40 7.89
CA GLY A 90 -13.62 -3.88 6.99
C GLY A 90 -14.84 -2.97 7.00
N LEU A 91 -15.21 -2.43 8.16
CA LEU A 91 -16.26 -1.42 8.26
C LEU A 91 -15.93 -0.17 7.43
N LYS A 92 -14.67 0.28 7.48
CA LYS A 92 -14.21 1.48 6.77
C LYS A 92 -14.04 1.25 5.26
N ALA A 93 -13.57 0.07 4.85
CA ALA A 93 -13.47 -0.29 3.44
C ALA A 93 -14.86 -0.35 2.77
N ARG A 94 -15.84 -1.00 3.43
CA ARG A 94 -17.22 -1.01 2.96
C ARG A 94 -17.87 0.37 2.93
N GLU A 95 -17.56 1.23 3.91
CA GLU A 95 -18.00 2.63 3.91
C GLU A 95 -17.41 3.39 2.71
N ALA A 96 -16.13 3.18 2.40
CA ALA A 96 -15.46 3.78 1.24
C ALA A 96 -16.15 3.37 -0.07
N ILE A 97 -16.41 2.07 -0.25
CA ILE A 97 -17.10 1.50 -1.42
C ILE A 97 -18.50 2.10 -1.59
N ARG A 98 -19.33 2.06 -0.53
CA ARG A 98 -20.68 2.64 -0.60
C ARG A 98 -20.66 4.12 -0.96
N THR A 99 -19.68 4.85 -0.42
CA THR A 99 -19.54 6.29 -0.66
C THR A 99 -19.15 6.57 -2.11
N VAL A 100 -18.19 5.83 -2.68
CA VAL A 100 -17.79 6.03 -4.08
C VAL A 100 -18.91 5.64 -5.05
N GLU A 101 -19.58 4.51 -4.81
CA GLU A 101 -20.66 4.06 -5.69
C GLU A 101 -21.85 5.03 -5.68
N ALA A 102 -22.23 5.53 -4.51
CA ALA A 102 -23.36 6.44 -4.37
C ALA A 102 -23.09 7.84 -4.96
N LEU A 103 -21.85 8.34 -4.84
CA LEU A 103 -21.54 9.75 -5.14
C LEU A 103 -20.77 9.96 -6.44
N MET A 104 -20.07 8.95 -6.94
CA MET A 104 -19.16 9.07 -8.08
C MET A 104 -19.34 7.94 -9.11
N GLY A 105 -19.99 6.83 -8.74
CA GLY A 105 -20.19 5.66 -9.58
C GLY A 105 -19.07 4.61 -9.46
N PRO A 106 -19.34 3.37 -9.89
CA PRO A 106 -18.45 2.23 -9.67
C PRO A 106 -17.13 2.30 -10.47
N HIS A 107 -17.10 3.09 -11.54
CA HIS A 107 -15.92 3.26 -12.40
C HIS A 107 -15.10 4.50 -12.04
N ALA A 108 -15.46 5.24 -10.98
CA ALA A 108 -14.68 6.39 -10.57
C ALA A 108 -13.23 5.98 -10.24
N PRO A 109 -12.23 6.81 -10.56
CA PRO A 109 -10.83 6.45 -10.36
C PRO A 109 -10.48 6.01 -8.93
N ILE A 110 -11.14 6.60 -7.93
CA ILE A 110 -10.96 6.23 -6.51
C ILE A 110 -11.65 4.92 -6.11
N ALA A 111 -12.62 4.45 -6.89
CA ALA A 111 -13.31 3.19 -6.65
C ALA A 111 -12.34 2.01 -6.67
N ARG A 112 -11.39 2.03 -7.61
CA ARG A 112 -10.31 1.05 -7.69
C ARG A 112 -9.56 0.96 -6.37
N VAL A 113 -9.09 2.07 -5.82
CA VAL A 113 -8.33 2.07 -4.55
C VAL A 113 -9.17 1.52 -3.40
N ALA A 114 -10.44 1.93 -3.29
CA ALA A 114 -11.34 1.44 -2.25
C ALA A 114 -11.52 -0.09 -2.34
N ARG A 115 -11.65 -0.63 -3.56
CA ARG A 115 -11.77 -2.07 -3.83
C ARG A 115 -10.49 -2.84 -3.53
N LEU A 116 -9.32 -2.31 -3.88
CA LEU A 116 -8.03 -2.94 -3.54
C LEU A 116 -7.83 -3.06 -2.01
N VAL A 117 -8.23 -2.03 -1.27
CA VAL A 117 -8.18 -2.06 0.20
C VAL A 117 -9.21 -3.04 0.75
N ALA A 118 -10.43 -3.05 0.22
CA ALA A 118 -11.48 -3.97 0.65
C ALA A 118 -11.07 -5.43 0.46
N ALA A 119 -10.60 -5.79 -0.73
CA ALA A 119 -10.12 -7.14 -1.00
C ALA A 119 -8.99 -7.58 -0.07
N SER A 120 -8.07 -6.66 0.24
CA SER A 120 -7.01 -6.93 1.22
C SER A 120 -7.61 -7.22 2.60
N VAL A 121 -8.54 -6.39 3.07
CA VAL A 121 -9.17 -6.60 4.38
C VAL A 121 -10.00 -7.88 4.42
N GLU A 122 -10.76 -8.17 3.37
CA GLU A 122 -11.61 -9.36 3.25
C GLU A 122 -10.79 -10.64 3.29
N TRP A 123 -9.67 -10.68 2.57
CA TRP A 123 -8.76 -11.83 2.62
C TRP A 123 -8.20 -12.08 4.02
N TYR A 124 -7.76 -11.01 4.72
CA TYR A 124 -7.32 -11.13 6.13
C TYR A 124 -8.47 -11.44 7.10
N ALA A 125 -9.73 -11.25 6.68
CA ALA A 125 -10.92 -11.67 7.41
C ALA A 125 -11.36 -13.11 7.08
N CYS A 126 -10.58 -13.83 6.26
CA CYS A 126 -10.89 -15.16 5.72
C CYS A 126 -12.15 -15.18 4.82
N ASP A 127 -12.45 -14.05 4.16
CA ASP A 127 -13.51 -13.92 3.16
C ASP A 127 -12.90 -13.92 1.75
N ASP A 128 -12.51 -15.11 1.28
CA ASP A 128 -11.87 -15.29 -0.02
C ASP A 128 -12.81 -14.90 -1.18
N GLU A 129 -14.10 -15.21 -1.07
CA GLU A 129 -15.09 -14.86 -2.11
C GLU A 129 -15.28 -13.34 -2.24
N GLY A 130 -15.38 -12.64 -1.10
CA GLY A 130 -15.41 -11.18 -1.06
C GLY A 130 -14.16 -10.59 -1.70
N ALA A 131 -12.99 -11.08 -1.28
CA ALA A 131 -11.71 -10.62 -1.80
C ALA A 131 -11.61 -10.78 -3.32
N ILE A 132 -11.95 -11.97 -3.85
CA ILE A 132 -11.96 -12.22 -5.31
C ILE A 132 -12.90 -11.22 -6.01
N SER A 133 -14.13 -11.07 -5.50
CA SER A 133 -15.13 -10.18 -6.12
C SER A 133 -14.63 -8.73 -6.22
N ASP A 134 -13.94 -8.24 -5.20
CA ASP A 134 -13.46 -6.86 -5.18
C ASP A 134 -12.18 -6.65 -5.99
N LEU A 135 -11.33 -7.68 -6.12
CA LEU A 135 -10.21 -7.66 -7.06
C LEU A 135 -10.69 -7.60 -8.52
N GLU A 136 -11.68 -8.41 -8.88
CA GLU A 136 -12.26 -8.40 -10.24
C GLU A 136 -12.89 -7.04 -10.58
N LYS A 137 -13.63 -6.44 -9.64
CA LYS A 137 -14.19 -5.08 -9.83
C LYS A 137 -13.09 -4.02 -9.93
N ALA A 138 -12.01 -4.16 -9.17
CA ALA A 138 -10.88 -3.22 -9.25
C ALA A 138 -10.19 -3.27 -10.63
N GLU A 139 -10.18 -4.41 -11.32
CA GLU A 139 -9.62 -4.53 -12.68
C GLU A 139 -10.45 -3.83 -13.76
N GLN A 140 -11.76 -3.64 -13.53
CA GLN A 140 -12.68 -2.98 -14.47
C GLN A 140 -12.47 -1.47 -14.56
N SER A 141 -11.69 -0.89 -13.65
CA SER A 141 -11.26 0.50 -13.74
C SER A 141 -9.96 0.60 -14.52
N ASP A 142 -9.97 1.39 -15.58
CA ASP A 142 -8.77 1.69 -16.37
C ASP A 142 -7.93 2.83 -15.78
N ASP A 143 -8.39 3.44 -14.68
CA ASP A 143 -7.73 4.60 -14.09
C ASP A 143 -6.57 4.24 -13.14
N GLU A 144 -5.48 4.97 -13.33
CA GLU A 144 -4.19 4.80 -12.69
C GLU A 144 -4.11 5.53 -11.33
N HIS A 145 -4.80 5.03 -10.31
CA HIS A 145 -4.71 5.57 -8.94
C HIS A 145 -4.45 4.51 -7.88
N GLY A 146 -3.65 4.88 -6.88
CA GLY A 146 -3.40 4.07 -5.69
C GLY A 146 -2.05 4.37 -5.07
N LEU A 147 -1.95 4.20 -3.75
CA LEU A 147 -0.65 4.10 -3.10
C LEU A 147 0.00 2.79 -3.48
N PRO A 148 1.29 2.77 -3.88
CA PRO A 148 1.94 1.54 -4.30
C PRO A 148 1.87 0.40 -3.27
N LEU A 149 1.94 0.74 -1.98
CA LEU A 149 1.79 -0.24 -0.89
C LEU A 149 0.43 -0.94 -0.90
N ILE A 150 -0.66 -0.22 -1.21
CA ILE A 150 -2.00 -0.81 -1.34
C ILE A 150 -2.03 -1.78 -2.52
N VAL A 151 -1.44 -1.39 -3.65
CA VAL A 151 -1.46 -2.23 -4.86
C VAL A 151 -0.61 -3.49 -4.67
N VAL A 152 0.53 -3.40 -4.00
CA VAL A 152 1.36 -4.56 -3.63
C VAL A 152 0.62 -5.51 -2.69
N CYS A 153 -0.06 -4.97 -1.66
CA CYS A 153 -0.85 -5.77 -0.74
C CYS A 153 -1.94 -6.55 -1.49
N ALA A 154 -2.69 -5.88 -2.35
CA ALA A 154 -3.74 -6.51 -3.14
C ALA A 154 -3.19 -7.54 -4.15
N ALA A 155 -2.03 -7.28 -4.77
CA ALA A 155 -1.36 -8.26 -5.63
C ALA A 155 -0.94 -9.53 -4.86
N SER A 156 -0.53 -9.37 -3.61
CA SER A 156 -0.17 -10.50 -2.74
C SER A 156 -1.39 -11.36 -2.41
N VAL A 157 -2.52 -10.72 -2.11
CA VAL A 157 -3.83 -11.37 -1.89
C VAL A 157 -4.24 -12.17 -3.12
N ALA A 158 -4.17 -11.55 -4.30
CA ALA A 158 -4.51 -12.20 -5.56
C ALA A 158 -3.72 -13.48 -5.82
N ARG A 159 -2.42 -13.42 -5.54
CA ARG A 159 -1.53 -14.55 -5.72
C ARG A 159 -1.84 -15.66 -4.73
N ALA A 160 -2.10 -15.33 -3.47
CA ALA A 160 -2.51 -16.29 -2.46
C ALA A 160 -3.81 -17.02 -2.85
N LEU A 161 -4.71 -16.30 -3.54
CA LEU A 161 -5.97 -16.82 -4.09
C LEU A 161 -5.80 -17.52 -5.45
N GLY A 162 -4.58 -17.62 -5.99
CA GLY A 162 -4.32 -18.26 -7.28
C GLY A 162 -4.86 -17.51 -8.49
N LEU A 163 -5.20 -16.23 -8.35
CA LEU A 163 -5.73 -15.41 -9.44
C LEU A 163 -4.60 -15.02 -10.40
N ASN A 164 -4.87 -15.17 -11.70
CA ASN A 164 -3.99 -14.66 -12.76
C ASN A 164 -4.24 -13.17 -12.99
N TRP A 165 -4.04 -12.38 -11.94
CA TRP A 165 -4.12 -10.93 -12.03
C TRP A 165 -2.94 -10.44 -12.85
N LYS A 166 -3.23 -9.68 -13.91
CA LYS A 166 -2.23 -9.08 -14.79
C LYS A 166 -1.32 -8.13 -14.01
N GLU A 167 -0.24 -8.68 -13.45
CA GLU A 167 0.88 -7.94 -12.82
C GLU A 167 1.44 -6.85 -13.76
N ARG A 168 1.25 -6.98 -15.09
CA ARG A 168 1.65 -5.98 -16.10
C ARG A 168 1.14 -4.56 -15.83
N ARG A 169 -0.02 -4.38 -15.16
CA ARG A 169 -0.51 -3.03 -14.80
C ARG A 169 0.28 -2.41 -13.65
N LEU A 170 0.93 -3.21 -12.80
CA LEU A 170 1.85 -2.73 -11.78
C LEU A 170 3.14 -2.17 -12.42
N GLU A 171 3.68 -2.84 -13.44
CA GLU A 171 5.00 -2.53 -14.02
C GLU A 171 5.18 -1.07 -14.47
N ASN A 172 4.11 -0.41 -14.94
CA ASN A 172 4.18 0.99 -15.35
C ASN A 172 4.19 2.00 -14.17
N HIS A 173 3.78 1.55 -12.97
CA HIS A 173 3.52 2.41 -11.81
C HIS A 173 4.56 2.28 -10.69
N LEU A 174 5.39 1.23 -10.71
CA LEU A 174 6.43 1.00 -9.70
C LEU A 174 7.75 1.64 -10.16
N ARG A 175 7.82 2.98 -10.20
CA ARG A 175 9.08 3.68 -10.54
C ARG A 175 10.00 3.87 -9.33
N SER A 176 9.53 3.67 -8.10
CA SER A 176 10.39 3.72 -6.91
C SER A 176 11.24 2.46 -6.75
N PRO A 177 12.55 2.59 -6.47
CA PRO A 177 13.42 1.47 -6.07
C PRO A 177 12.87 0.63 -4.91
N ALA A 178 12.21 1.26 -3.94
CA ALA A 178 11.59 0.60 -2.78
C ALA A 178 10.49 -0.39 -3.17
N ILE A 179 9.67 -0.02 -4.14
CA ILE A 179 8.52 -0.81 -4.57
C ILE A 179 8.96 -1.92 -5.53
N ASN A 180 9.96 -1.63 -6.39
CA ASN A 180 10.62 -2.65 -7.18
C ASN A 180 11.31 -3.70 -6.28
N LEU A 181 11.82 -3.29 -5.12
CA LEU A 181 12.40 -4.21 -4.15
C LEU A 181 11.33 -5.06 -3.44
N ILE A 182 10.26 -4.44 -2.94
CA ILE A 182 9.16 -5.17 -2.30
C ILE A 182 8.56 -6.18 -3.30
N ARG A 183 8.37 -5.80 -4.56
CA ARG A 183 7.95 -6.73 -5.63
C ARG A 183 8.90 -7.91 -5.79
N GLU A 184 10.20 -7.68 -5.83
CA GLU A 184 11.16 -8.79 -5.95
C GLU A 184 11.22 -9.65 -4.69
N ALA A 185 11.06 -9.06 -3.50
CA ALA A 185 10.95 -9.82 -2.25
C ALA A 185 9.80 -10.82 -2.32
N TYR A 186 8.64 -10.36 -2.80
CA TYR A 186 7.47 -11.19 -2.98
C TYR A 186 7.60 -12.17 -4.15
N ARG A 187 8.34 -11.82 -5.22
CA ARG A 187 8.64 -12.76 -6.31
C ARG A 187 9.52 -13.91 -5.81
N LEU A 188 10.53 -13.60 -5.00
CA LEU A 188 11.39 -14.56 -4.32
C LEU A 188 10.62 -15.48 -3.39
N GLU A 189 9.73 -14.92 -2.55
CA GLU A 189 8.89 -15.72 -1.67
C GLU A 189 8.05 -16.73 -2.46
N ALA A 190 7.43 -16.31 -3.58
CA ALA A 190 6.63 -17.18 -4.45
C ALA A 190 7.46 -18.27 -5.16
N VAL A 191 8.72 -17.98 -5.50
CA VAL A 191 9.66 -18.97 -6.06
C VAL A 191 10.06 -19.98 -4.98
N THR A 192 10.28 -19.55 -3.74
CA THR A 192 10.69 -20.44 -2.63
C THR A 192 9.57 -21.33 -2.07
N GLN A 193 8.31 -21.04 -2.38
CA GLN A 193 7.14 -21.85 -1.99
C GLN A 193 6.82 -22.97 -2.99
N LYS A 194 7.53 -23.05 -4.12
CA LYS A 194 7.42 -24.10 -5.13
C LYS A 194 8.71 -24.93 -5.14
N ASP A 195 8.66 -26.19 -5.57
CA ASP A 195 9.88 -26.93 -5.93
C ASP A 195 10.40 -26.34 -7.25
N VAL A 196 11.28 -25.35 -7.12
CA VAL A 196 11.90 -24.64 -8.24
C VAL A 196 13.39 -25.00 -8.30
N ASP A 197 13.92 -25.05 -9.51
CA ASP A 197 15.34 -25.23 -9.80
C ASP A 197 16.20 -24.19 -9.05
N LEU A 198 17.31 -24.65 -8.46
CA LEU A 198 18.23 -23.84 -7.67
C LEU A 198 18.75 -22.65 -8.48
N ALA A 199 19.02 -22.83 -9.78
CA ALA A 199 19.51 -21.77 -10.65
C ALA A 199 18.50 -20.61 -10.80
N VAL A 200 17.20 -20.91 -10.81
CA VAL A 200 16.14 -19.88 -10.89
C VAL A 200 16.03 -19.12 -9.57
N LEU A 201 16.32 -19.78 -8.46
CA LEU A 201 16.32 -19.19 -7.12
C LEU A 201 17.53 -18.28 -6.92
N GLU A 202 18.71 -18.69 -7.37
CA GLU A 202 19.95 -17.89 -7.36
C GLU A 202 19.83 -16.62 -8.22
N ASP A 203 19.28 -16.72 -9.43
CA ASP A 203 19.02 -15.57 -10.30
C ASP A 203 18.04 -14.58 -9.65
N ALA A 204 16.97 -15.09 -9.01
CA ALA A 204 16.01 -14.25 -8.32
C ALA A 204 16.63 -13.52 -7.11
N VAL A 205 17.51 -14.19 -6.36
CA VAL A 205 18.25 -13.58 -5.24
C VAL A 205 19.21 -12.51 -5.74
N ALA A 206 19.96 -12.78 -6.81
CA ALA A 206 20.88 -11.80 -7.40
C ALA A 206 20.17 -10.53 -7.88
N VAL A 207 18.99 -10.67 -8.50
CA VAL A 207 18.15 -9.53 -8.91
C VAL A 207 17.63 -8.75 -7.70
N PHE A 208 17.25 -9.44 -6.62
CA PHE A 208 16.79 -8.80 -5.38
C PHE A 208 17.92 -8.04 -4.67
N ASP A 209 19.10 -8.63 -4.54
CA ASP A 209 20.26 -7.99 -3.91
C ASP A 209 20.71 -6.75 -4.70
N ALA A 210 20.77 -6.84 -6.03
CA ALA A 210 21.09 -5.69 -6.88
C ALA A 210 20.08 -4.54 -6.70
N ARG A 211 18.79 -4.87 -6.53
CA ARG A 211 17.75 -3.86 -6.27
C ARG A 211 17.76 -3.36 -4.82
N MET A 212 18.18 -4.18 -3.86
CA MET A 212 18.39 -3.75 -2.48
C MET A 212 19.49 -2.71 -2.41
N ASP A 213 20.58 -2.94 -3.13
CA ASP A 213 21.71 -2.02 -3.16
C ASP A 213 21.36 -0.72 -3.90
N ALA A 214 20.56 -0.80 -4.97
CA ALA A 214 19.99 0.38 -5.62
C ALA A 214 19.06 1.17 -4.67
N ALA A 215 18.21 0.48 -3.90
CA ALA A 215 17.31 1.12 -2.93
C ALA A 215 18.06 1.78 -1.76
N LYS A 216 19.09 1.10 -1.20
CA LYS A 216 19.99 1.65 -0.18
C LYS A 216 20.73 2.89 -0.66
N SER A 217 21.19 2.87 -1.91
CA SER A 217 21.92 3.99 -2.51
C SER A 217 21.01 5.20 -2.76
N ALA A 218 19.75 4.96 -3.09
CA ALA A 218 18.75 6.00 -3.28
C ALA A 218 18.23 6.59 -1.95
N ASP A 219 18.12 5.77 -0.91
CA ASP A 219 17.72 6.19 0.45
C ASP A 219 18.46 5.36 1.52
N PRO A 220 19.52 5.90 2.14
CA PRO A 220 20.29 5.20 3.16
C PRO A 220 19.48 4.84 4.43
N HIS A 221 18.35 5.50 4.67
CA HIS A 221 17.48 5.21 5.82
C HIS A 221 16.46 4.10 5.53
N PHE A 222 16.32 3.69 4.28
CA PHE A 222 15.38 2.67 3.82
C PHE A 222 15.51 1.33 4.58
N LEU A 223 16.74 0.91 4.90
CA LEU A 223 16.99 -0.33 5.66
C LEU A 223 16.71 -0.22 7.16
N ALA A 224 16.76 0.96 7.76
CA ALA A 224 16.45 1.10 9.18
C ALA A 224 14.98 0.73 9.47
N HIS A 225 14.12 0.81 8.44
CA HIS A 225 12.68 0.58 8.51
C HIS A 225 12.20 -0.73 7.84
N GLY A 226 13.09 -1.45 7.13
CA GLY A 226 12.77 -2.66 6.36
C GLY A 226 13.03 -3.99 7.08
N TRP A 227 12.77 -4.09 8.38
CA TRP A 227 13.10 -5.27 9.19
C TRP A 227 12.54 -6.59 8.61
N GLN A 228 11.32 -6.59 8.08
CA GLN A 228 10.70 -7.78 7.46
C GLN A 228 11.39 -8.26 6.18
N LEU A 229 11.97 -7.35 5.38
CA LEU A 229 12.67 -7.71 4.13
C LEU A 229 14.06 -8.30 4.41
N ARG A 230 14.70 -7.85 5.49
CA ARG A 230 15.99 -8.38 5.94
C ARG A 230 15.85 -9.77 6.53
N ASP A 231 14.80 -9.99 7.33
CA ASP A 231 14.47 -11.31 7.89
C ASP A 231 14.06 -12.29 6.79
N LEU A 232 13.34 -11.83 5.75
CA LEU A 232 13.04 -12.63 4.56
C LEU A 232 14.31 -13.03 3.80
N ASN A 233 15.25 -12.10 3.57
CA ASN A 233 16.53 -12.41 2.91
C ASN A 233 17.38 -13.41 3.73
N ILE A 234 17.48 -13.21 5.06
CA ILE A 234 18.17 -14.15 5.96
C ILE A 234 17.51 -15.53 5.92
N GLY A 235 16.17 -15.61 5.93
CA GLY A 235 15.43 -16.87 5.83
C GLY A 235 15.64 -17.61 4.50
N ILE A 236 15.79 -16.87 3.40
CA ILE A 236 16.06 -17.44 2.06
C ILE A 236 17.50 -17.95 1.97
N GLN A 237 18.49 -17.17 2.43
CA GLN A 237 19.89 -17.60 2.44
C GLN A 237 20.12 -18.82 3.35
N ALA A 238 19.45 -18.89 4.50
CA ALA A 238 19.49 -20.05 5.37
C ALA A 238 18.93 -21.31 4.68
N ARG A 239 17.88 -21.19 3.86
CA ARG A 239 17.34 -22.32 3.09
C ARG A 239 18.26 -22.79 1.96
N LEU A 240 18.98 -21.87 1.31
CA LEU A 240 19.97 -22.20 0.28
C LEU A 240 21.18 -22.97 0.85
N GLN A 241 21.53 -22.76 2.12
CA GLN A 241 22.65 -23.46 2.78
C GLN A 241 22.29 -24.84 3.33
N ILE A 242 21.00 -25.20 3.39
CA ILE A 242 20.49 -26.46 3.99
C ILE A 242 20.23 -27.56 2.94
N ARG A 243 20.32 -27.26 1.63
CA ARG A 243 20.21 -28.23 0.53
C ARG A 243 21.57 -28.44 -0.14
#